data_AF-A0A948SW63-F1
#
_entry.id   AF-A0A948SW63-F1
#
_cell.length_a   1.000
_cell.length_b   1.000
_cell.length_c   1.000
_cell.angle_alpha   90.00
_cell.angle_beta   90.00
_cell.angle_gamma   90.00
#
_symmetry.space_group_name_H-M   'P 1'
#
loop_
_entity.id
_entity.type
_entity.pdbx_description
1 polymer ?
#
loop_
_entity_poly.entity_id
_entity_poly.type
_entity_poly.pdbx_seq_one_letter_code
_entity_poly.pdbx_strand_id
1 'polypeptide(L)'
;MTVSRNMRGGPQYLDLQKIALKFGRPLQEFLQIHVLESFVDRLSRSPQRESFVLKGGALLPAYTSRRPTRDVDLQALSMSRERDELTKRIASIINFRADDGVTFDPTSIQSSVIREDGAYSGVRFSMNAQIATARIRLHLDVSFGDPIVPEPRAIELPRLIGDSILVLGYPLEMVLSEKIVTALTRGVTNTRWRDFVDVVGITRRNFIDGSTLVGSVNRVSEHRQVEREPLDHVLDEFGKIGQSRWLQWREKLLLADFVPESFDVVVREFIHFAGPVVIGSAAGKQWSPLSREWETGRGPSRRD
;
A
#
# COMPACT_ATOMS: atom_id res chain seq x y z
N MET A 1 -15.11 -29.98 6.63
CA MET A 1 -14.71 -30.69 5.39
C MET A 1 -13.20 -30.56 5.24
N THR A 2 -12.49 -31.64 4.96
CA THR A 2 -11.04 -31.63 4.70
C THR A 2 -10.79 -31.18 3.26
N VAL A 3 -9.95 -30.16 3.05
CA VAL A 3 -9.58 -29.69 1.70
C VAL A 3 -8.62 -30.70 1.06
N SER A 4 -8.88 -31.08 -0.19
CA SER A 4 -8.02 -31.99 -0.96
C SER A 4 -7.36 -31.28 -2.15
N ARG A 5 -6.23 -31.81 -2.63
CA ARG A 5 -5.51 -31.25 -3.80
C ARG A 5 -6.31 -31.32 -5.11
N ASN A 6 -7.31 -32.20 -5.20
CA ASN A 6 -8.14 -32.35 -6.41
C ASN A 6 -9.30 -31.34 -6.45
N MET A 7 -9.55 -30.62 -5.35
CA MET A 7 -10.54 -29.55 -5.31
C MET A 7 -9.99 -28.30 -6.01
N ARG A 8 -10.86 -27.54 -6.69
CA ARG A 8 -10.50 -26.22 -7.23
C ARG A 8 -9.99 -25.31 -6.12
N GLY A 9 -8.78 -24.77 -6.29
CA GLY A 9 -8.11 -23.96 -5.27
C GLY A 9 -7.55 -24.76 -4.08
N GLY A 10 -7.69 -26.07 -4.08
CA GLY A 10 -7.18 -26.98 -3.05
C GLY A 10 -5.65 -26.95 -2.92
N PRO A 11 -4.87 -27.03 -4.02
CA PRO A 11 -3.42 -26.90 -3.95
C PRO A 11 -2.98 -25.58 -3.32
N GLN A 12 -3.51 -24.44 -3.79
CA GLN A 12 -3.19 -23.12 -3.26
C GLN A 12 -3.59 -22.99 -1.80
N TYR A 13 -4.78 -23.48 -1.41
CA TYR A 13 -5.22 -23.49 -0.02
C TYR A 13 -4.23 -24.22 0.91
N LEU A 14 -3.79 -25.42 0.50
CA LEU A 14 -2.86 -26.23 1.29
C LEU A 14 -1.46 -25.63 1.36
N ASP A 15 -1.00 -24.97 0.30
CA ASP A 15 0.29 -24.28 0.32
C ASP A 15 0.23 -23.01 1.18
N LEU A 16 -0.88 -22.24 1.15
CA LEU A 16 -1.11 -21.13 2.08
C LEU A 16 -1.20 -21.61 3.53
N GLN A 17 -1.75 -22.80 3.78
CA GLN A 17 -1.76 -23.41 5.12
C GLN A 17 -0.34 -23.69 5.62
N LYS A 18 0.55 -24.21 4.77
CA LYS A 18 1.96 -24.43 5.13
C LYS A 18 2.69 -23.10 5.39
N ILE A 19 2.44 -22.09 4.56
CA ILE A 19 2.99 -20.74 4.76
C ILE A 19 2.54 -20.17 6.11
N ALA A 20 1.24 -20.27 6.42
CA ALA A 20 0.68 -19.80 7.69
C ALA A 20 1.33 -20.46 8.91
N LEU A 21 1.51 -21.78 8.87
CA LEU A 21 2.20 -22.54 9.91
C LEU A 21 3.66 -22.11 10.05
N LYS A 22 4.39 -21.94 8.94
CA LYS A 22 5.79 -21.51 8.93
C LYS A 22 5.99 -20.16 9.61
N PHE A 23 5.07 -19.22 9.40
CA PHE A 23 5.15 -17.88 9.98
C PHE A 23 4.45 -17.74 11.33
N GLY A 24 3.78 -18.79 11.84
CA GLY A 24 3.03 -18.71 13.10
C GLY A 24 1.84 -17.73 13.05
N ARG A 25 1.23 -17.56 11.87
CA ARG A 25 0.21 -16.54 11.60
C ARG A 25 -1.11 -17.18 11.16
N PRO A 26 -2.27 -16.53 11.36
CA PRO A 26 -3.55 -17.12 10.99
C PRO A 26 -3.67 -17.37 9.48
N LEU A 27 -4.14 -18.56 9.08
CA LEU A 27 -4.36 -18.91 7.66
C LEU A 27 -5.25 -17.89 6.92
N GLN A 28 -6.25 -17.34 7.61
CA GLN A 28 -7.14 -16.32 7.05
C GLN A 28 -6.39 -15.10 6.47
N GLU A 29 -5.24 -14.74 7.05
CA GLU A 29 -4.42 -13.64 6.56
C GLU A 29 -3.84 -13.93 5.17
N PHE A 30 -3.28 -15.12 4.98
CA PHE A 30 -2.69 -15.54 3.70
C PHE A 30 -3.75 -15.81 2.63
N LEU A 31 -4.91 -16.36 3.03
CA LEU A 31 -6.06 -16.49 2.12
C LEU A 31 -6.53 -15.12 1.63
N GLN A 32 -6.63 -14.13 2.52
CA GLN A 32 -6.98 -12.76 2.14
C GLN A 32 -5.96 -12.19 1.15
N ILE A 33 -4.67 -12.24 1.49
CA ILE A 33 -3.59 -11.70 0.65
C ILE A 33 -3.59 -12.37 -0.73
N HIS A 34 -3.72 -13.69 -0.79
CA HIS A 34 -3.77 -14.42 -2.06
C HIS A 34 -4.96 -13.98 -2.92
N VAL A 35 -6.14 -13.74 -2.32
CA VAL A 35 -7.30 -13.19 -3.05
C VAL A 35 -7.03 -11.77 -3.56
N LEU A 36 -6.34 -10.93 -2.80
CA LEU A 36 -5.93 -9.58 -3.27
C LEU A 36 -4.96 -9.69 -4.45
N GLU A 37 -3.93 -10.52 -4.34
CA GLU A 37 -2.94 -10.76 -5.40
C GLU A 37 -3.57 -11.34 -6.66
N SER A 38 -4.52 -12.26 -6.49
CA SER A 38 -5.33 -12.82 -7.58
C SER A 38 -6.14 -11.76 -8.34
N PHE A 39 -6.69 -10.77 -7.63
CA PHE A 39 -7.34 -9.63 -8.27
C PHE A 39 -6.34 -8.76 -9.04
N VAL A 40 -5.21 -8.41 -8.40
CA VAL A 40 -4.16 -7.56 -9.02
C VAL A 40 -3.55 -8.22 -10.25
N ASP A 41 -3.30 -9.53 -10.20
CA ASP A 41 -2.80 -10.33 -11.32
C ASP A 41 -3.78 -10.30 -12.51
N ARG A 42 -5.08 -10.47 -12.26
CA ARG A 42 -6.11 -10.32 -13.29
C ARG A 42 -6.16 -8.90 -13.85
N LEU A 43 -6.08 -7.87 -12.99
CA LEU A 43 -6.04 -6.47 -13.43
C LEU A 43 -4.88 -6.25 -14.40
N SER A 44 -3.68 -6.68 -14.02
CA SER A 44 -2.45 -6.49 -14.79
C SER A 44 -2.46 -7.12 -16.19
N ARG A 45 -3.22 -8.21 -16.37
CA ARG A 45 -3.33 -8.95 -17.64
C ARG A 45 -4.60 -8.63 -18.43
N SER A 46 -5.54 -7.91 -17.82
CA SER A 46 -6.80 -7.53 -18.46
C SER A 46 -6.65 -6.33 -19.39
N PRO A 47 -7.64 -6.06 -20.27
CA PRO A 47 -7.73 -4.81 -21.01
C PRO A 47 -7.80 -3.54 -20.12
N GLN A 48 -8.03 -3.69 -18.81
CA GLN A 48 -8.11 -2.57 -17.86
C GLN A 48 -6.76 -2.23 -17.21
N ARG A 49 -5.66 -2.90 -17.59
CA ARG A 49 -4.33 -2.75 -16.95
C ARG A 49 -3.77 -1.32 -16.95
N GLU A 50 -4.13 -0.52 -17.96
CA GLU A 50 -3.72 0.89 -18.11
C GLU A 50 -4.79 1.87 -17.61
N SER A 51 -5.93 1.35 -17.15
CA SER A 51 -7.02 2.17 -16.59
C SER A 51 -6.83 2.44 -15.10
N PHE A 52 -6.12 1.58 -14.38
CA PHE A 52 -5.94 1.70 -12.94
C PHE A 52 -4.47 1.65 -12.54
N VAL A 53 -4.12 2.44 -11.53
CA VAL A 53 -2.81 2.40 -10.88
C VAL A 53 -2.97 1.79 -9.50
N LEU A 54 -2.23 0.73 -9.21
CA LEU A 54 -2.20 0.12 -7.88
C LEU A 54 -1.50 1.05 -6.89
N LYS A 55 -2.09 1.23 -5.70
CA LYS A 55 -1.50 1.99 -4.60
C LYS A 55 -1.74 1.32 -3.24
N GLY A 56 -1.40 2.03 -2.18
CA GLY A 56 -1.74 1.63 -0.82
C GLY A 56 -1.09 0.33 -0.35
N GLY A 57 -1.78 -0.39 0.54
CA GLY A 57 -1.19 -1.50 1.29
C GLY A 57 -0.86 -2.74 0.44
N ALA A 58 -1.53 -2.91 -0.69
CA ALA A 58 -1.34 -4.06 -1.58
C ALA A 58 -0.07 -3.91 -2.45
N LEU A 59 0.40 -2.67 -2.67
CA LEU A 59 1.63 -2.38 -3.41
C LEU A 59 2.89 -2.49 -2.56
N LEU A 60 2.79 -2.28 -1.25
CA LEU A 60 3.92 -2.21 -0.32
C LEU A 60 4.94 -3.36 -0.41
N PRO A 61 4.55 -4.62 -0.68
CA PRO A 61 5.53 -5.72 -0.82
C PRO A 61 6.59 -5.49 -1.91
N ALA A 62 6.36 -4.58 -2.87
CA ALA A 62 7.36 -4.19 -3.86
C ALA A 62 8.50 -3.33 -3.28
N TYR A 63 8.27 -2.68 -2.13
CA TYR A 63 9.20 -1.68 -1.57
C TYR A 63 9.70 -2.03 -0.16
N THR A 64 8.96 -2.83 0.58
CA THR A 64 9.29 -3.20 1.95
C THR A 64 8.68 -4.56 2.33
N SER A 65 8.86 -4.97 3.58
CA SER A 65 8.30 -6.20 4.10
C SER A 65 6.77 -6.20 4.03
N ARG A 66 6.21 -7.35 3.65
CA ARG A 66 4.77 -7.55 3.63
C ARG A 66 4.19 -7.40 5.03
N ARG A 67 3.03 -6.77 5.10
CA ARG A 67 2.19 -6.72 6.29
C ARG A 67 0.76 -7.15 5.95
N PRO A 68 -0.09 -7.44 6.96
CA PRO A 68 -1.50 -7.65 6.72
C PRO A 68 -2.13 -6.46 5.99
N THR A 69 -2.80 -6.76 4.88
CA THR A 69 -3.60 -5.84 4.06
C THR A 69 -4.93 -6.53 3.75
N ARG A 70 -6.03 -5.77 3.70
CA ARG A 70 -7.39 -6.32 3.55
C ARG A 70 -8.09 -5.87 2.28
N ASP A 71 -7.51 -4.89 1.61
CA ASP A 71 -8.07 -4.09 0.56
C ASP A 71 -7.03 -3.87 -0.54
N VAL A 72 -7.53 -3.62 -1.75
CA VAL A 72 -6.71 -3.14 -2.86
C VAL A 72 -7.14 -1.71 -3.13
N ASP A 73 -6.20 -0.78 -2.97
CA ASP A 73 -6.38 0.62 -3.31
C ASP A 73 -5.95 0.83 -4.76
N LEU A 74 -6.83 1.41 -5.57
CA LEU A 74 -6.58 1.76 -6.95
C LEU A 74 -6.81 3.27 -7.14
N GLN A 75 -6.03 3.86 -8.02
CA GLN A 75 -6.39 5.13 -8.62
C GLN A 75 -6.84 4.92 -10.07
N ALA A 76 -8.02 5.44 -10.38
CA ALA A 76 -8.55 5.46 -11.74
C ALA A 76 -7.87 6.55 -12.59
N LEU A 77 -7.41 6.19 -13.79
CA LEU A 77 -6.84 7.09 -14.80
C LEU A 77 -7.88 7.47 -15.84
N SER A 78 -8.04 8.77 -16.08
CA SER A 78 -8.76 9.36 -17.23
C SER A 78 -10.08 8.66 -17.61
N MET A 79 -10.88 8.28 -16.61
CA MET A 79 -12.14 7.54 -16.81
C MET A 79 -13.32 8.23 -16.15
N SER A 80 -14.51 7.81 -16.56
CA SER A 80 -15.76 8.23 -15.94
C SER A 80 -15.78 7.92 -14.44
N ARG A 81 -16.33 8.86 -13.67
CA ARG A 81 -16.65 8.66 -12.25
C ARG A 81 -17.98 7.93 -12.07
N GLU A 82 -18.61 7.49 -13.16
CA GLU A 82 -19.87 6.75 -13.10
C GLU A 82 -19.66 5.35 -12.51
N ARG A 83 -20.33 5.13 -11.39
CA ARG A 83 -20.29 3.89 -10.61
C ARG A 83 -20.65 2.66 -11.43
N ASP A 84 -21.62 2.78 -12.33
CA ASP A 84 -22.09 1.64 -13.12
C ASP A 84 -21.05 1.24 -14.20
N GLU A 85 -20.34 2.21 -14.78
CA GLU A 85 -19.22 1.92 -15.68
C GLU A 85 -18.06 1.26 -14.93
N LEU A 86 -17.68 1.80 -13.77
CA LEU A 86 -16.66 1.20 -12.90
C LEU A 86 -17.02 -0.23 -12.50
N THR A 87 -18.29 -0.47 -12.15
CA THR A 87 -18.79 -1.82 -11.83
C THR A 87 -18.57 -2.80 -12.98
N LYS A 88 -18.86 -2.39 -14.22
CA LYS A 88 -18.62 -3.21 -15.42
C LYS A 88 -17.12 -3.50 -15.62
N ARG A 89 -16.25 -2.51 -15.39
CA ARG A 89 -14.79 -2.68 -15.49
C ARG A 89 -14.27 -3.64 -14.44
N ILE A 90 -14.67 -3.48 -13.19
CA ILE A 90 -14.32 -4.40 -12.10
C ILE A 90 -14.81 -5.82 -12.40
N ALA A 91 -16.04 -5.98 -12.89
CA ALA A 91 -16.56 -7.28 -13.33
C ALA A 91 -15.72 -7.89 -14.47
N SER A 92 -15.26 -7.08 -15.42
CA SER A 92 -14.39 -7.57 -16.51
C SER A 92 -13.03 -8.06 -16.01
N ILE A 93 -12.47 -7.40 -14.97
CA ILE A 93 -11.20 -7.79 -14.35
C ILE A 93 -11.35 -9.16 -13.67
N ILE A 94 -12.34 -9.32 -12.80
CA ILE A 94 -12.48 -10.58 -12.04
C ILE A 94 -12.87 -11.78 -12.91
N ASN A 95 -13.48 -11.54 -14.06
CA ASN A 95 -13.80 -12.56 -15.06
C ASN A 95 -12.59 -12.92 -15.95
N PHE A 96 -11.48 -12.18 -15.86
CA PHE A 96 -10.27 -12.53 -16.58
C PHE A 96 -9.73 -13.88 -16.09
N ARG A 97 -9.41 -14.78 -17.03
CA ARG A 97 -9.02 -16.15 -16.71
C ARG A 97 -7.64 -16.18 -16.05
N ALA A 98 -7.58 -16.79 -14.86
CA ALA A 98 -6.34 -17.08 -14.15
C ALA A 98 -6.43 -18.46 -13.50
N ASP A 99 -5.31 -19.19 -13.47
CA ASP A 99 -5.21 -20.49 -12.81
C ASP A 99 -4.56 -20.36 -11.43
N ASP A 100 -5.17 -19.53 -10.58
CA ASP A 100 -4.67 -19.20 -9.25
C ASP A 100 -5.55 -19.77 -8.12
N GLY A 101 -6.50 -20.65 -8.47
CA GLY A 101 -7.39 -21.30 -7.52
C GLY A 101 -8.50 -20.40 -6.96
N VAL A 102 -8.57 -19.12 -7.33
CA VAL A 102 -9.58 -18.18 -6.84
C VAL A 102 -10.76 -18.08 -7.81
N THR A 103 -11.96 -18.07 -7.26
CA THR A 103 -13.21 -17.81 -8.01
C THR A 103 -13.89 -16.59 -7.41
N PHE A 104 -14.07 -15.54 -8.20
CA PHE A 104 -14.85 -14.37 -7.81
C PHE A 104 -16.31 -14.54 -8.23
N ASP A 105 -17.24 -14.02 -7.42
CA ASP A 105 -18.66 -13.98 -7.75
C ASP A 105 -19.04 -12.59 -8.28
N PRO A 106 -19.19 -12.40 -9.61
CA PRO A 106 -19.56 -11.11 -10.19
C PRO A 106 -20.97 -10.65 -9.80
N THR A 107 -21.86 -11.57 -9.41
CA THR A 107 -23.22 -11.23 -8.98
C THR A 107 -23.26 -10.62 -7.58
N SER A 108 -22.20 -10.81 -6.81
CA SER A 108 -22.05 -10.29 -5.45
C SER A 108 -21.41 -8.89 -5.38
N ILE A 109 -21.09 -8.27 -6.52
CA ILE A 109 -20.47 -6.94 -6.53
C ILE A 109 -21.44 -5.92 -5.93
N GLN A 110 -20.99 -5.28 -4.85
CA GLN A 110 -21.64 -4.14 -4.23
C GLN A 110 -20.71 -2.94 -4.30
N SER A 111 -21.26 -1.75 -4.56
CA SER A 111 -20.49 -0.51 -4.65
C SER A 111 -21.13 0.59 -3.79
N SER A 112 -20.31 1.32 -3.04
CA SER A 112 -20.71 2.47 -2.23
C SER A 112 -19.78 3.65 -2.50
N VAL A 113 -20.32 4.87 -2.51
CA VAL A 113 -19.50 6.09 -2.67
C VAL A 113 -18.66 6.32 -1.42
N ILE A 114 -17.39 6.64 -1.60
CA ILE A 114 -16.51 7.15 -0.55
C ILE A 114 -16.58 8.67 -0.61
N ARG A 115 -16.85 9.29 0.53
CA ARG A 115 -16.79 10.75 0.69
C ARG A 115 -15.77 11.09 1.76
N GLU A 116 -14.85 11.99 1.44
CA GLU A 116 -13.93 12.62 2.39
C GLU A 116 -14.30 14.10 2.48
N ASP A 117 -14.55 14.59 3.70
CA ASP A 117 -14.95 15.97 3.99
C ASP A 117 -16.11 16.50 3.12
N GLY A 118 -17.05 15.62 2.77
CA GLY A 118 -18.22 15.91 1.95
C GLY A 118 -17.99 15.81 0.43
N ALA A 119 -16.73 15.78 -0.03
CA ALA A 119 -16.36 15.64 -1.43
C ALA A 119 -16.41 14.17 -1.90
N TYR A 120 -16.78 13.96 -3.17
CA TYR A 120 -16.68 12.64 -3.81
C TYR A 120 -15.19 12.30 -3.98
N SER A 121 -14.69 11.36 -3.16
CA SER A 121 -13.29 10.96 -3.19
C SER A 121 -13.07 9.61 -3.90
N GLY A 122 -14.11 8.78 -3.99
CA GLY A 122 -13.97 7.48 -4.63
C GLY A 122 -15.20 6.58 -4.61
N VAL A 123 -15.00 5.33 -5.01
CA VAL A 123 -15.97 4.25 -4.91
C VAL A 123 -15.31 3.05 -4.23
N ARG A 124 -15.96 2.54 -3.18
CA ARG A 124 -15.62 1.28 -2.55
C ARG A 124 -16.44 0.17 -3.17
N PHE A 125 -15.78 -0.87 -3.64
CA PHE A 125 -16.38 -2.11 -4.08
C PHE A 125 -16.19 -3.20 -3.03
N SER A 126 -17.15 -4.12 -2.97
CA SER A 126 -16.96 -5.39 -2.27
C SER A 126 -17.58 -6.51 -3.07
N MET A 127 -16.97 -7.69 -3.01
CA MET A 127 -17.47 -8.90 -3.67
C MET A 127 -16.97 -10.15 -2.96
N ASN A 128 -17.66 -11.26 -3.17
CA ASN A 128 -17.26 -12.55 -2.65
C ASN A 128 -16.23 -13.21 -3.57
N ALA A 129 -15.26 -13.86 -2.93
CA ALA A 129 -14.28 -14.73 -3.56
C ALA A 129 -14.23 -16.06 -2.82
N GLN A 130 -13.86 -17.12 -3.53
CA GLN A 130 -13.72 -18.46 -2.98
C GLN A 130 -12.40 -19.09 -3.38
N ILE A 131 -11.76 -19.75 -2.43
CA ILE A 131 -10.59 -20.61 -2.62
C ILE A 131 -10.83 -21.91 -1.86
N ALA A 132 -10.89 -23.04 -2.57
CA ALA A 132 -11.36 -24.31 -2.01
C ALA A 132 -12.70 -24.13 -1.25
N THR A 133 -12.72 -24.41 0.05
CA THR A 133 -13.90 -24.24 0.91
C THR A 133 -13.98 -22.87 1.60
N ALA A 134 -12.93 -22.04 1.51
CA ALA A 134 -12.89 -20.75 2.19
C ALA A 134 -13.58 -19.67 1.35
N ARG A 135 -14.42 -18.87 2.01
CA ARG A 135 -15.08 -17.70 1.44
C ARG A 135 -14.41 -16.44 1.99
N ILE A 136 -13.99 -15.57 1.10
CA ILE A 136 -13.26 -14.33 1.40
C ILE A 136 -14.05 -13.17 0.81
N ARG A 137 -14.20 -12.08 1.56
CA ARG A 137 -14.77 -10.84 1.02
C ARG A 137 -13.61 -9.95 0.55
N LEU A 138 -13.58 -9.68 -0.75
CA LEU A 138 -12.65 -8.73 -1.36
C LEU A 138 -13.21 -7.32 -1.20
N HIS A 139 -12.36 -6.38 -0.80
CA HIS A 139 -12.64 -4.95 -0.78
C HIS A 139 -11.69 -4.23 -1.72
N LEU A 140 -12.23 -3.33 -2.55
CA LEU A 140 -11.46 -2.50 -3.46
C LEU A 140 -11.85 -1.05 -3.24
N ASP A 141 -10.89 -0.15 -3.11
CA ASP A 141 -11.14 1.28 -3.05
C ASP A 141 -10.58 1.93 -4.31
N VAL A 142 -11.43 2.63 -5.04
CA VAL A 142 -11.04 3.34 -6.27
C VAL A 142 -11.13 4.84 -6.02
N SER A 143 -9.99 5.54 -5.99
CA SER A 143 -9.93 7.00 -5.89
C SER A 143 -9.74 7.66 -7.27
N PHE A 144 -9.97 8.97 -7.32
CA PHE A 144 -9.90 9.76 -8.56
C PHE A 144 -9.19 11.09 -8.33
N GLY A 145 -8.47 11.57 -9.35
CA GLY A 145 -8.02 12.96 -9.41
C GLY A 145 -6.79 13.31 -8.58
N ASP A 146 -6.26 12.40 -7.76
CA ASP A 146 -4.99 12.60 -7.06
C ASP A 146 -3.85 12.83 -8.09
N PRO A 147 -2.95 13.81 -7.90
CA PRO A 147 -1.80 13.93 -8.78
C PRO A 147 -0.83 12.77 -8.54
N ILE A 148 -0.32 12.17 -9.62
CA ILE A 148 0.70 11.14 -9.55
C ILE A 148 1.98 11.72 -10.16
N VAL A 149 2.92 12.12 -9.31
CA VAL A 149 4.21 12.70 -9.72
C VAL A 149 5.32 12.08 -8.87
N PRO A 150 6.33 11.42 -9.45
CA PRO A 150 6.49 11.13 -10.88
C PRO A 150 5.38 10.21 -11.41
N GLU A 151 5.31 10.05 -12.74
CA GLU A 151 4.27 9.23 -13.38
C GLU A 151 4.23 7.78 -12.87
N PRO A 152 3.07 7.10 -12.97
CA PRO A 152 2.95 5.67 -12.65
C PRO A 152 4.00 4.82 -13.38
N ARG A 153 4.49 3.76 -12.74
CA ARG A 153 5.51 2.86 -13.32
C ARG A 153 5.03 1.42 -13.31
N ALA A 154 5.59 0.60 -14.19
CA ALA A 154 5.46 -0.84 -14.08
C ALA A 154 6.27 -1.32 -12.87
N ILE A 155 5.59 -1.88 -11.87
CA ILE A 155 6.17 -2.36 -10.62
C ILE A 155 6.08 -3.88 -10.59
N GLU A 156 7.20 -4.53 -10.28
CA GLU A 156 7.23 -5.94 -9.97
C GLU A 156 6.76 -6.16 -8.53
N LEU A 157 5.61 -6.81 -8.38
CA LEU A 157 4.98 -7.10 -7.09
C LEU A 157 5.18 -8.58 -6.74
N PRO A 158 5.96 -8.90 -5.69
CA PRO A 158 6.13 -10.28 -5.23
C PRO A 158 4.79 -10.89 -4.80
N ARG A 159 4.57 -12.18 -5.12
CA ARG A 159 3.40 -12.95 -4.68
C ARG A 159 3.70 -13.89 -3.52
N LEU A 160 2.66 -14.33 -2.81
CA LEU A 160 2.78 -15.44 -1.86
C LEU A 160 3.05 -16.78 -2.55
N ILE A 161 2.41 -17.02 -3.69
CA ILE A 161 2.49 -18.26 -4.47
C ILE A 161 2.60 -17.89 -5.95
N GLY A 162 3.58 -18.47 -6.63
CA GLY A 162 3.86 -18.24 -8.04
C GLY A 162 4.79 -17.06 -8.31
N ASP A 163 4.87 -16.67 -9.58
CA ASP A 163 5.76 -15.61 -10.06
C ASP A 163 5.25 -14.21 -9.68
N SER A 164 6.16 -13.23 -9.68
CA SER A 164 5.81 -11.82 -9.46
C SER A 164 4.78 -11.30 -10.47
N ILE A 165 3.98 -10.31 -10.05
CA ILE A 165 3.01 -9.61 -10.91
C ILE A 165 3.66 -8.32 -11.41
N LEU A 166 3.68 -8.08 -12.72
CA LEU A 166 4.05 -6.78 -13.27
C LEU A 166 2.79 -5.91 -13.40
N VAL A 167 2.65 -4.88 -12.57
CA VAL A 167 1.44 -4.04 -12.50
C VAL A 167 1.78 -2.56 -12.59
N LEU A 168 0.90 -1.77 -13.22
CA LEU A 168 1.01 -0.31 -13.17
C LEU A 168 0.73 0.17 -11.74
N GLY A 169 1.73 0.76 -11.08
CA GLY A 169 1.66 1.10 -9.66
C GLY A 169 2.20 2.50 -9.36
N TYR A 170 1.90 2.97 -8.15
CA TYR A 170 2.50 4.19 -7.62
C TYR A 170 4.02 4.03 -7.53
N PRO A 171 4.79 5.02 -8.02
CA PRO A 171 6.22 5.05 -7.75
C PRO A 171 6.46 5.22 -6.24
N LEU A 172 7.64 4.82 -5.78
CA LEU A 172 8.01 4.83 -4.37
C LEU A 172 7.80 6.20 -3.71
N GLU A 173 8.13 7.26 -4.45
CA GLU A 173 8.01 8.65 -4.01
C GLU A 173 6.56 9.01 -3.70
N MET A 174 5.60 8.54 -4.51
CA MET A 174 4.17 8.77 -4.25
C MET A 174 3.67 8.03 -3.00
N VAL A 175 4.14 6.79 -2.78
CA VAL A 175 3.82 6.02 -1.55
C VAL A 175 4.32 6.77 -0.31
N LEU A 176 5.54 7.30 -0.37
CA LEU A 176 6.12 8.09 0.73
C LEU A 176 5.39 9.43 0.90
N SER A 177 5.13 10.17 -0.19
CA SER A 177 4.48 11.47 -0.15
C SER A 177 3.08 11.42 0.44
N GLU A 178 2.24 10.44 0.07
CA GLU A 178 0.91 10.32 0.65
C GLU A 178 0.96 10.11 2.17
N LYS A 179 1.92 9.30 2.65
CA LYS A 179 2.09 9.00 4.08
C LYS A 179 2.64 10.19 4.85
N ILE A 180 3.64 10.88 4.30
CA ILE A 180 4.24 12.09 4.88
C ILE A 180 3.19 13.20 4.98
N VAL A 181 2.45 13.49 3.90
CA VAL A 181 1.42 14.52 3.92
C VAL A 181 0.27 14.13 4.87
N THR A 182 -0.09 12.85 4.96
CA THR A 182 -1.07 12.38 5.96
C THR A 182 -0.59 12.64 7.40
N ALA A 183 0.70 12.46 7.67
CA ALA A 183 1.27 12.79 8.98
C ALA A 183 1.20 14.30 9.27
N LEU A 184 1.50 15.15 8.28
CA LEU A 184 1.34 16.60 8.38
C LEU A 184 -0.11 17.00 8.69
N THR A 185 -1.08 16.46 7.97
CA THR A 185 -2.50 16.81 8.15
C THR A 185 -3.05 16.37 9.52
N ARG A 186 -2.62 15.21 10.03
CA ARG A 186 -3.21 14.62 11.23
C ARG A 186 -2.47 14.96 12.53
N GLY A 187 -1.20 15.33 12.44
CA GLY A 187 -0.35 15.62 13.59
C GLY A 187 -0.45 14.56 14.70
N VAL A 188 -0.51 15.02 15.95
CA VAL A 188 -0.60 14.17 17.14
C VAL A 188 -1.91 13.39 17.29
N THR A 189 -2.92 13.67 16.46
CA THR A 189 -4.20 12.93 16.45
C THR A 189 -4.19 11.74 15.49
N ASN A 190 -3.08 11.54 14.77
CA ASN A 190 -2.96 10.48 13.78
C ASN A 190 -3.11 9.09 14.42
N THR A 191 -3.93 8.24 13.79
CA THR A 191 -4.15 6.84 14.20
C THR A 191 -3.69 5.84 13.13
N ARG A 192 -3.13 6.32 12.01
CA ARG A 192 -2.56 5.50 10.95
C ARG A 192 -1.13 5.08 11.29
N TRP A 193 -0.98 4.36 12.40
CA TRP A 193 0.30 3.84 12.91
C TRP A 193 1.12 3.09 11.85
N ARG A 194 0.43 2.40 10.93
CA ARG A 194 1.02 1.68 9.80
C ARG A 194 1.81 2.59 8.87
N ASP A 195 1.40 3.84 8.68
CA ASP A 195 2.09 4.74 7.75
C ASP A 195 3.51 5.06 8.24
N PHE A 196 3.69 5.23 9.56
CA PHE A 196 5.01 5.42 10.17
C PHE A 196 5.89 4.18 10.01
N VAL A 197 5.33 2.99 10.25
CA VAL A 197 6.04 1.71 10.06
C VAL A 197 6.41 1.49 8.59
N ASP A 198 5.48 1.77 7.68
CA ASP A 198 5.68 1.59 6.24
C ASP A 198 6.81 2.50 5.74
N VAL A 199 6.80 3.79 6.14
CA VAL A 199 7.88 4.74 5.78
C VAL A 199 9.22 4.28 6.33
N VAL A 200 9.32 3.98 7.62
CA VAL A 200 10.58 3.50 8.22
C VAL A 200 11.06 2.19 7.57
N GLY A 201 10.14 1.28 7.24
CA GLY A 201 10.48 0.04 6.55
C GLY A 201 11.04 0.28 5.14
N ILE A 202 10.46 1.23 4.40
CA ILE A 202 10.90 1.63 3.07
C ILE A 202 12.30 2.27 3.13
N THR A 203 12.52 3.21 4.05
CA THR A 203 13.78 3.98 4.12
C THR A 203 14.98 3.11 4.49
N ARG A 204 14.76 1.98 5.17
CA ARG A 204 15.82 1.02 5.52
C ARG A 204 16.26 0.11 4.37
N ARG A 205 15.60 0.17 3.21
CA ARG A 205 15.82 -0.79 2.10
C ARG A 205 16.08 -0.14 0.75
N ASN A 206 15.73 1.14 0.61
CA ASN A 206 15.70 1.80 -0.69
C ASN A 206 16.58 3.05 -0.67
N PHE A 207 17.37 3.21 -1.73
CA PHE A 207 17.93 4.52 -2.06
C PHE A 207 16.82 5.41 -2.61
N ILE A 208 16.74 6.65 -2.15
CA ILE A 208 15.65 7.56 -2.52
C ILE A 208 16.22 8.88 -3.01
N ASP A 209 15.83 9.31 -4.20
CA ASP A 209 16.23 10.61 -4.76
C ASP A 209 15.45 11.73 -4.05
N GLY A 210 16.18 12.62 -3.38
CA GLY A 210 15.58 13.68 -2.57
C GLY A 210 14.88 14.74 -3.39
N SER A 211 15.40 15.07 -4.59
CA SER A 211 14.77 16.04 -5.49
C SER A 211 13.39 15.57 -5.96
N THR A 212 13.31 14.32 -6.41
CA THR A 212 12.06 13.71 -6.87
C THR A 212 11.05 13.64 -5.74
N LEU A 213 11.46 13.14 -4.56
CA LEU A 213 10.56 13.01 -3.42
C LEU A 213 10.07 14.37 -2.90
N VAL A 214 10.93 15.39 -2.81
CA VAL A 214 10.52 16.76 -2.45
C VAL A 214 9.47 17.27 -3.44
N GLY A 215 9.69 17.08 -4.74
CA GLY A 215 8.72 17.43 -5.79
C GLY A 215 7.37 16.72 -5.60
N SER A 216 7.38 15.42 -5.32
CA SER A 216 6.19 14.62 -5.04
C SER A 216 5.43 15.11 -3.80
N VAL A 217 6.15 15.37 -2.69
CA VAL A 217 5.56 15.90 -1.45
C VAL A 217 4.90 17.25 -1.71
N ASN A 218 5.56 18.16 -2.42
CA ASN A 218 5.00 19.46 -2.77
C ASN A 218 3.69 19.30 -3.55
N ARG A 219 3.69 18.44 -4.58
CA ARG A 219 2.52 18.24 -5.43
C ARG A 219 1.31 17.68 -4.67
N VAL A 220 1.56 16.75 -3.74
CA VAL A 220 0.50 16.16 -2.89
C VAL A 220 0.01 17.17 -1.85
N SER A 221 0.91 17.91 -1.20
CA SER A 221 0.56 18.98 -0.25
C SER A 221 -0.30 20.06 -0.90
N GLU A 222 0.07 20.55 -2.08
CA GLU A 222 -0.69 21.55 -2.84
C GLU A 222 -2.10 21.05 -3.19
N HIS A 223 -2.20 19.80 -3.68
CA HIS A 223 -3.48 19.22 -4.05
C HIS A 223 -4.42 19.05 -2.84
N ARG A 224 -3.87 18.65 -1.70
CA ARG A 224 -4.63 18.47 -0.45
C ARG A 224 -4.77 19.75 0.36
N GLN A 225 -4.23 20.88 -0.12
CA GLN A 225 -4.21 22.16 0.57
C GLN A 225 -3.62 22.07 2.00
N VAL A 226 -2.56 21.29 2.15
CA VAL A 226 -1.87 21.06 3.43
C VAL A 226 -0.65 21.96 3.51
N GLU A 227 -0.59 22.80 4.54
CA GLU A 227 0.57 23.61 4.84
C GLU A 227 1.75 22.73 5.28
N ARG A 228 2.95 23.03 4.77
CA ARG A 228 4.16 22.28 5.09
C ARG A 228 4.86 22.95 6.26
N GLU A 229 4.59 22.43 7.45
CA GLU A 229 5.30 22.79 8.67
C GLU A 229 6.40 21.78 9.01
N PRO A 230 7.44 22.19 9.77
CA PRO A 230 8.44 21.26 10.30
C PRO A 230 7.79 20.09 11.07
N LEU A 231 8.16 18.86 10.71
CA LEU A 231 7.53 17.65 11.27
C LEU A 231 7.81 17.46 12.77
N ASP A 232 8.94 17.96 13.26
CA ASP A 232 9.27 18.00 14.69
C ASP A 232 8.31 18.88 15.49
N HIS A 233 7.79 19.96 14.90
CA HIS A 233 6.71 20.75 15.48
C HIS A 233 5.36 20.03 15.39
N VAL A 234 4.99 19.55 14.20
CA VAL A 234 3.67 18.92 13.95
C VAL A 234 3.46 17.62 14.75
N LEU A 235 4.54 16.88 15.00
CA LEU A 235 4.54 15.61 15.72
C LEU A 235 5.18 15.73 17.10
N ASP A 236 5.25 16.94 17.67
CA ASP A 236 5.84 17.15 18.98
C ASP A 236 5.16 16.27 20.05
N GLU A 237 5.99 15.64 20.87
CA GLU A 237 5.62 14.64 21.88
C GLU A 237 4.74 13.46 21.40
N PHE A 238 4.52 13.30 20.09
CA PHE A 238 3.58 12.31 19.56
C PHE A 238 3.95 10.88 19.96
N GLY A 239 5.26 10.59 20.01
CA GLY A 239 5.80 9.34 20.51
C GLY A 239 5.28 8.97 21.91
N LYS A 240 5.23 9.95 22.83
CA LYS A 240 4.73 9.77 24.19
C LYS A 240 3.20 9.69 24.21
N ILE A 241 2.52 10.62 23.53
CA ILE A 241 1.05 10.71 23.48
C ILE A 241 0.45 9.41 22.91
N GLY A 242 1.06 8.88 21.85
CA GLY A 242 0.60 7.70 21.13
C GLY A 242 0.99 6.36 21.77
N GLN A 243 1.96 6.32 22.69
CA GLN A 243 2.61 5.08 23.15
C GLN A 243 1.64 3.99 23.63
N SER A 244 0.66 4.34 24.46
CA SER A 244 -0.30 3.35 24.97
C SER A 244 -1.16 2.74 23.85
N ARG A 245 -1.63 3.57 22.92
CA ARG A 245 -2.44 3.12 21.76
C ARG A 245 -1.60 2.33 20.78
N TRP A 246 -0.33 2.69 20.63
CA TRP A 246 0.65 1.98 19.82
C TRP A 246 0.89 0.55 20.33
N LEU A 247 1.09 0.37 21.64
CA LEU A 247 1.26 -0.97 22.24
C LEU A 247 0.03 -1.85 22.00
N GLN A 248 -1.18 -1.32 22.24
CA GLN A 248 -2.43 -2.02 21.97
C GLN A 248 -2.57 -2.41 20.49
N TRP A 249 -2.17 -1.52 19.58
CA TRP A 249 -2.19 -1.78 18.15
C TRP A 249 -1.18 -2.87 17.74
N ARG A 250 0.03 -2.85 18.31
CA ARG A 250 1.09 -3.87 18.08
C ARG A 250 0.65 -5.25 18.54
N GLU A 251 0.08 -5.35 19.73
CA GLU A 251 -0.40 -6.61 20.29
C GLU A 251 -1.55 -7.18 19.45
N LYS A 252 -2.56 -6.36 19.14
CA LYS A 252 -3.74 -6.77 18.36
C LYS A 252 -3.39 -7.33 16.97
N LEU A 253 -2.30 -6.86 16.36
CA LEU A 253 -1.87 -7.29 15.03
C LEU A 253 -0.71 -8.29 15.05
N LEU A 254 -0.31 -8.76 16.23
CA LEU A 254 0.82 -9.67 16.43
C LEU A 254 2.10 -9.15 15.77
N LEU A 255 2.40 -7.87 16.00
CA LEU A 255 3.54 -7.16 15.40
C LEU A 255 4.71 -6.96 16.36
N ALA A 256 4.66 -7.56 17.55
CA ALA A 256 5.66 -7.38 18.61
C ALA A 256 7.10 -7.63 18.10
N ASP A 257 7.29 -8.67 17.29
CA ASP A 257 8.60 -9.09 16.77
C ASP A 257 9.10 -8.24 15.59
N PHE A 258 8.21 -7.47 14.95
CA PHE A 258 8.49 -6.77 13.69
C PHE A 258 8.54 -5.25 13.84
N VAL A 259 7.92 -4.73 14.89
CA VAL A 259 7.72 -3.31 15.09
C VAL A 259 8.27 -2.93 16.48
N PRO A 260 9.10 -1.86 16.60
CA PRO A 260 9.68 -1.45 17.88
C PRO A 260 8.64 -1.20 18.98
N GLU A 261 9.02 -1.49 20.22
CA GLU A 261 8.15 -1.26 21.37
C GLU A 261 7.89 0.22 21.64
N SER A 262 8.95 1.02 21.57
CA SER A 262 8.84 2.47 21.68
C SER A 262 8.33 3.06 20.36
N PHE A 263 7.15 3.68 20.41
CA PHE A 263 6.62 4.44 19.29
C PHE A 263 7.48 5.67 18.99
N ASP A 264 8.00 6.29 20.04
CA ASP A 264 8.89 7.44 19.95
C ASP A 264 10.14 7.17 19.12
N VAL A 265 10.71 5.95 19.17
CA VAL A 265 11.79 5.53 18.27
C VAL A 265 11.35 5.56 16.80
N VAL A 266 10.13 5.09 16.50
CA VAL A 266 9.59 5.07 15.13
C VAL A 266 9.29 6.49 14.65
N VAL A 267 8.71 7.34 15.49
CA VAL A 267 8.43 8.74 15.17
C VAL A 267 9.72 9.51 14.91
N ARG A 268 10.76 9.33 15.75
CA ARG A 268 12.05 10.00 15.54
C ARG A 268 12.72 9.56 14.23
N GLU A 269 12.71 8.28 13.89
CA GLU A 269 13.25 7.80 12.63
C GLU A 269 12.44 8.30 11.41
N PHE A 270 11.12 8.37 11.54
CA PHE A 270 10.26 8.99 10.55
C PHE A 270 10.60 10.47 10.33
N ILE A 271 10.72 11.26 11.40
CA ILE A 271 11.05 12.70 11.34
C ILE A 271 12.45 12.89 10.76
N HIS A 272 13.43 12.08 11.15
CA HIS A 272 14.80 12.14 10.63
C HIS A 272 14.85 12.01 9.10
N PHE A 273 14.08 11.08 8.55
CA PHE A 273 13.96 10.92 7.10
C PHE A 273 13.11 12.04 6.46
N ALA A 274 11.88 12.21 6.94
CA ALA A 274 10.85 13.01 6.26
C ALA A 274 10.96 14.51 6.52
N GLY A 275 11.54 14.95 7.64
CA GLY A 275 11.71 16.36 7.99
C GLY A 275 12.45 17.14 6.90
N PRO A 276 13.66 16.71 6.47
CA PRO A 276 14.39 17.32 5.36
C PRO A 276 13.61 17.35 4.04
N VAL A 277 12.73 16.37 3.80
CA VAL A 277 11.88 16.31 2.61
C VAL A 277 10.79 17.38 2.68
N VAL A 278 10.10 17.49 3.82
CA VAL A 278 9.01 18.45 4.01
C VAL A 278 9.49 19.89 3.86
N ILE A 279 10.65 20.23 4.44
CA ILE A 279 11.24 21.58 4.33
C ILE A 279 12.06 21.79 3.05
N GLY A 280 12.22 20.76 2.22
CA GLY A 280 12.91 20.83 0.93
C GLY A 280 14.44 20.71 0.97
N SER A 281 15.06 20.58 2.15
CA SER A 281 16.53 20.47 2.29
C SER A 281 17.11 19.10 1.89
N ALA A 282 16.25 18.13 1.57
CA ALA A 282 16.61 16.88 0.91
C ALA A 282 16.85 17.03 -0.61
N ALA A 283 16.41 18.13 -1.23
CA ALA A 283 16.63 18.34 -2.66
C ALA A 283 18.13 18.36 -3.00
N GLY A 284 18.51 17.70 -4.09
CA GLY A 284 19.91 17.51 -4.49
C GLY A 284 20.69 16.46 -3.68
N LYS A 285 20.04 15.76 -2.75
CA LYS A 285 20.62 14.66 -1.96
C LYS A 285 20.00 13.32 -2.34
N GLN A 286 20.65 12.25 -1.93
CA GLN A 286 20.11 10.89 -2.00
C GLN A 286 20.07 10.30 -0.60
N TRP A 287 18.94 9.71 -0.22
CA TRP A 287 18.84 8.93 0.99
C TRP A 287 19.57 7.60 0.79
N SER A 288 20.45 7.26 1.73
CA SER A 288 21.14 5.98 1.76
C SER A 288 20.55 5.08 2.83
N PRO A 289 20.00 3.90 2.50
CA PRO A 289 19.47 2.96 3.49
C PRO A 289 20.58 2.36 4.36
N LEU A 290 21.84 2.44 3.92
CA LEU A 290 23.01 1.88 4.63
C LEU A 290 23.44 2.79 5.79
N SER A 291 23.58 4.08 5.53
CA SER A 291 23.94 5.07 6.56
C SER A 291 22.73 5.58 7.32
N ARG A 292 21.53 5.47 6.72
CA ARG A 292 20.28 6.11 7.18
C ARG A 292 20.40 7.63 7.26
N GLU A 293 21.05 8.21 6.25
CA GLU A 293 21.29 9.64 6.12
C GLU A 293 20.99 10.15 4.70
N TRP A 294 20.71 11.45 4.62
CA TRP A 294 20.67 12.19 3.36
C TRP A 294 22.08 12.61 2.95
N GLU A 295 22.63 11.95 1.92
CA GLU A 295 23.98 12.17 1.43
C GLU A 295 23.97 13.12 0.23
N THR A 296 24.94 14.03 0.16
CA THR A 296 25.14 14.86 -1.05
C THR A 296 25.73 13.97 -2.14
N GLY A 297 24.97 13.72 -3.19
CA GLY A 297 25.43 12.83 -4.26
C GLY A 297 26.48 13.50 -5.15
N ARG A 298 27.67 12.89 -5.28
CA ARG A 298 28.27 12.77 -6.61
C ARG A 298 27.33 11.83 -7.37
N GLY A 299 26.63 12.34 -8.38
CA GLY A 299 25.74 11.53 -9.21
C GLY A 299 26.44 10.27 -9.74
N PRO A 300 25.70 9.21 -10.12
CA PRO A 300 26.31 8.00 -10.64
C PRO A 300 27.22 8.37 -11.83
N SER A 301 28.50 7.99 -11.76
CA SER A 301 29.35 8.06 -12.94
C SER A 301 28.67 7.20 -14.00
N ARG A 302 28.18 7.84 -15.07
CA ARG A 302 27.86 7.11 -16.30
C ARG A 302 29.14 6.35 -16.66
N ARG A 303 29.12 5.03 -16.52
CA ARG A 303 30.09 4.19 -17.20
C ARG A 303 29.52 4.04 -18.61
N ASP A 304 30.27 4.61 -19.55
CA ASP A 304 30.14 4.39 -20.98
C ASP A 304 30.27 2.91 -21.34
#